data_AF-A0A5B0AZ77-F1
#
_entry.id   AF-A0A5B0AZ77-F1
#
_cell.length_a   1.000
_cell.length_b   1.000
_cell.length_c   1.000
_cell.angle_alpha   90.00
_cell.angle_beta   90.00
_cell.angle_gamma   90.00
#
_symmetry.space_group_name_H-M   'P 1'
#
loop_
_entity.id
_entity.type
_entity.pdbx_description
1 polymer ?
#
loop_
_entity_poly.entity_id
_entity_poly.type
_entity_poly.pdbx_seq_one_letter_code
_entity_poly.pdbx_strand_id
1 'polypeptide(L)'
;MKYLLMIQGTQADHEAQSGKATGDAPAWTEQDLRTMYAHMGALNNDLAETGEIVDAAGLTEPARARFVELGPDGRTVITDGPYGETKEVLAGYWVLDCVSMERVTEIAARVLECPVPAGTKQYPLVIRPMFDAGGDV
;
A
#
# COMPACT_ATOMS: atom_id res chain seq x y z
N MET A 1 10.16 -17.57 3.16
CA MET A 1 10.20 -17.06 1.77
C MET A 1 9.68 -15.64 1.80
N LYS A 2 10.31 -14.72 1.06
CA LYS A 2 9.91 -13.32 1.10
C LYS A 2 8.83 -13.01 0.08
N TYR A 3 7.85 -12.22 0.50
CA TYR A 3 6.74 -11.76 -0.31
C TYR A 3 6.55 -10.26 -0.14
N LEU A 4 6.24 -9.60 -1.24
CA LEU A 4 5.77 -8.22 -1.28
C LEU A 4 4.24 -8.24 -1.39
N LEU A 5 3.57 -7.79 -0.36
CA LEU A 5 2.12 -7.55 -0.31
C LEU A 5 1.88 -6.06 -0.55
N MET A 6 1.06 -5.70 -1.53
CA MET A 6 0.82 -4.31 -1.92
C MET A 6 -0.67 -3.99 -1.94
N ILE A 7 -1.02 -2.81 -1.44
CA ILE A 7 -2.35 -2.22 -1.60
C ILE A 7 -2.29 -1.03 -2.56
N GLN A 8 -3.28 -0.96 -3.44
CA GLN A 8 -3.44 0.15 -4.39
C GLN A 8 -4.47 1.16 -3.87
N GLY A 9 -4.38 2.39 -4.37
CA GLY A 9 -5.35 3.44 -4.15
C GLY A 9 -5.26 4.52 -5.22
N THR A 10 -6.19 5.46 -5.19
CA THR A 10 -6.21 6.64 -6.07
C THR A 10 -5.85 7.91 -5.29
N GLN A 11 -5.58 9.01 -6.01
CA GLN A 11 -5.50 10.34 -5.39
C GLN A 11 -6.79 10.69 -4.62
N ALA A 12 -7.95 10.32 -5.16
CA ALA A 12 -9.25 10.56 -4.53
C ALA A 12 -9.42 9.79 -3.20
N ASP A 13 -8.86 8.59 -3.09
CA ASP A 13 -8.87 7.81 -1.84
C ASP A 13 -7.99 8.46 -0.75
N HIS A 14 -6.82 9.00 -1.12
CA HIS A 14 -5.99 9.76 -0.19
C HIS A 14 -6.66 11.07 0.24
N GLU A 15 -7.35 11.75 -0.66
CA GLU A 15 -8.12 12.95 -0.35
C GLU A 15 -9.28 12.64 0.62
N ALA A 16 -9.98 11.53 0.39
CA ALA A 16 -10.99 11.00 1.29
C ALA A 16 -10.44 10.77 2.70
N GLN A 17 -9.27 10.14 2.83
CA GLN A 17 -8.58 9.96 4.10
C GLN A 17 -8.17 11.28 4.77
N SER A 18 -7.96 12.36 3.99
CA SER A 18 -7.72 13.71 4.52
C SER A 18 -9.00 14.45 4.94
N GLY A 19 -10.16 13.79 4.90
CA GLY A 19 -11.47 14.35 5.26
C GLY A 19 -12.18 15.09 4.12
N LYS A 20 -11.70 14.96 2.87
CA LYS A 20 -12.33 15.56 1.69
C LYS A 20 -13.11 14.52 0.90
N ALA A 21 -14.44 14.60 0.93
CA ALA A 21 -15.25 13.74 0.08
C ALA A 21 -14.97 14.06 -1.39
N THR A 22 -14.72 13.03 -2.18
CA THR A 22 -14.69 13.12 -3.64
C THR A 22 -15.91 12.39 -4.19
N GLY A 23 -16.29 12.62 -5.45
CA GLY A 23 -17.50 12.02 -6.02
C GLY A 23 -17.58 10.50 -5.86
N ASP A 24 -16.42 9.83 -5.85
CA ASP A 24 -16.28 8.38 -5.79
C ASP A 24 -15.78 7.85 -4.43
N ALA A 25 -15.46 8.72 -3.45
CA ALA A 25 -14.96 8.29 -2.14
C ALA A 25 -15.52 9.14 -0.98
N PRO A 26 -16.10 8.51 0.06
CA PRO A 26 -16.64 9.22 1.22
C PRO A 26 -15.52 9.88 2.02
N ALA A 27 -15.78 11.05 2.60
CA ALA A 27 -14.83 11.66 3.54
C ALA A 27 -14.64 10.76 4.78
N TRP A 28 -13.40 10.51 5.16
CA TRP A 28 -13.08 9.78 6.38
C TRP A 28 -13.15 10.73 7.57
N THR A 29 -13.73 10.25 8.66
CA THR A 29 -13.69 10.95 9.94
C THR A 29 -12.38 10.65 10.66
N GLU A 30 -12.06 11.47 11.67
CA GLU A 30 -10.94 11.18 12.56
C GLU A 30 -11.10 9.81 13.27
N GLN A 31 -12.34 9.43 13.59
CA GLN A 31 -12.63 8.13 14.20
C GLN A 31 -12.35 6.97 13.22
N ASP A 32 -12.65 7.14 11.94
CA ASP A 32 -12.35 6.12 10.91
C ASP A 32 -10.84 5.93 10.78
N LEU A 33 -10.07 7.03 10.71
CA LEU A 33 -8.61 6.99 10.67
C LEU A 33 -8.04 6.31 11.93
N ARG A 34 -8.51 6.67 13.12
CA ARG A 34 -8.09 6.05 14.39
C ARG A 34 -8.36 4.55 14.40
N THR A 35 -9.52 4.13 13.89
CA THR A 35 -9.92 2.73 13.81
C THR A 35 -9.02 1.96 12.84
N MET A 36 -8.78 2.51 11.65
CA MET A 36 -7.86 1.95 10.65
C MET A 36 -6.44 1.80 11.21
N TYR A 37 -5.89 2.86 11.81
CA TYR A 37 -4.53 2.82 12.40
C TYR A 37 -4.43 1.83 13.55
N ALA A 38 -5.46 1.70 14.40
CA ALA A 38 -5.47 0.73 15.48
C ALA A 38 -5.48 -0.72 14.95
N HIS A 39 -6.31 -1.02 13.93
CA HIS A 39 -6.38 -2.34 13.31
C HIS A 39 -5.08 -2.71 12.60
N MET A 40 -4.54 -1.80 11.76
CA MET A 40 -3.26 -2.01 11.07
C MET A 40 -2.09 -2.12 12.06
N GLY A 41 -2.08 -1.32 13.12
CA GLY A 41 -1.06 -1.39 14.17
C GLY A 41 -1.09 -2.72 14.92
N ALA A 42 -2.28 -3.22 15.28
CA ALA A 42 -2.43 -4.52 15.92
C ALA A 42 -1.97 -5.66 15.00
N LEU A 43 -2.38 -5.64 13.73
CA LEU A 43 -1.91 -6.60 12.73
C LEU A 43 -0.38 -6.60 12.61
N ASN A 44 0.23 -5.43 12.47
CA ASN A 44 1.68 -5.31 12.36
C ASN A 44 2.41 -5.80 13.62
N ASN A 45 1.85 -5.56 14.81
CA ASN A 45 2.41 -6.08 16.06
C ASN A 45 2.35 -7.61 16.11
N ASP A 46 1.22 -8.22 15.75
CA ASP A 46 1.10 -9.69 15.70
C ASP A 46 2.13 -10.29 14.74
N LEU A 47 2.33 -9.67 13.56
CA LEU A 47 3.32 -10.14 12.58
C LEU A 47 4.76 -9.91 13.04
N ALA A 48 5.02 -8.90 13.86
CA ALA A 48 6.32 -8.68 14.49
C ALA A 48 6.60 -9.74 15.56
N GLU A 49 5.60 -10.09 16.37
CA GLU A 49 5.71 -11.15 17.38
C GLU A 49 5.97 -12.52 16.76
N THR A 50 5.39 -12.82 15.59
CA THR A 50 5.65 -14.05 14.85
C THR A 50 6.94 -14.01 14.01
N GLY A 51 7.57 -12.84 13.88
CA GLY A 51 8.75 -12.64 13.03
C GLY A 51 8.46 -12.68 11.53
N GLU A 52 7.19 -12.56 11.14
CA GLU A 52 6.74 -12.64 9.75
C GLU A 52 6.87 -11.30 9.01
N ILE A 53 6.94 -10.17 9.71
CA ILE A 53 7.12 -8.84 9.11
C ILE A 53 8.60 -8.45 9.03
N VAL A 54 9.06 -8.14 7.83
CA VAL A 54 10.40 -7.60 7.58
C VAL A 54 10.36 -6.08 7.52
N ASP A 55 9.37 -5.53 6.83
CA ASP A 55 9.13 -4.08 6.71
C ASP A 55 7.68 -3.80 6.31
N ALA A 56 7.16 -2.62 6.60
CA ALA A 56 5.87 -2.15 6.09
C ALA A 56 5.74 -0.63 6.17
N ALA A 57 5.05 -0.05 5.19
CA ALA A 57 4.73 1.38 5.20
C ALA A 57 3.43 1.68 4.45
N GLY A 58 2.65 2.62 4.99
CA GLY A 58 1.71 3.40 4.20
C GLY A 58 2.46 4.53 3.49
N LEU A 59 2.11 4.80 2.23
CA LEU A 59 2.75 5.82 1.42
C LEU A 59 1.98 7.14 1.49
N THR A 60 2.68 8.24 1.24
CA THR A 60 2.08 9.56 1.12
C THR A 60 1.23 9.66 -0.14
N GLU A 61 0.44 10.74 -0.25
CA GLU A 61 -0.40 10.99 -1.40
C GLU A 61 0.36 10.95 -2.74
N PRO A 62 -0.25 10.42 -3.81
CA PRO A 62 0.38 10.30 -5.12
C PRO A 62 0.99 11.61 -5.64
N ALA A 63 0.36 12.76 -5.33
CA ALA A 63 0.83 14.09 -5.70
C ALA A 63 2.24 14.46 -5.18
N ARG A 64 2.77 13.72 -4.19
CA ARG A 64 4.14 13.91 -3.67
C ARG A 64 5.18 13.03 -4.35
N ALA A 65 4.80 12.26 -5.37
CA ALA A 65 5.73 11.44 -6.13
C ALA A 65 6.70 12.31 -6.95
N ARG A 66 7.89 11.73 -7.20
CA ARG A 66 8.92 12.28 -8.07
C ARG A 66 9.37 11.18 -9.03
N PHE A 67 9.29 11.48 -10.32
CA PHE A 67 9.73 10.60 -11.39
C PHE A 67 11.12 11.01 -11.84
N VAL A 68 11.96 10.00 -12.09
CA VAL A 68 13.33 10.18 -12.59
C VAL A 68 13.51 9.22 -13.76
N GLU A 69 13.74 9.76 -14.95
CA GLU A 69 13.88 9.00 -16.19
C GLU A 69 15.05 9.50 -17.04
N LEU A 70 15.41 8.76 -18.09
CA LEU A 70 16.38 9.21 -19.09
C LEU A 70 15.64 9.81 -20.28
N GLY A 71 16.01 11.04 -20.66
CA GLY A 71 15.54 11.68 -21.87
C GLY A 71 16.15 11.05 -23.14
N PRO A 72 15.64 11.41 -24.33
CA PRO A 72 16.13 10.89 -25.61
C PRO A 72 17.62 11.14 -25.88
N ASP A 73 18.21 12.12 -25.20
CA ASP A 73 19.62 12.50 -25.27
C ASP A 73 20.49 11.84 -24.18
N GLY A 74 19.92 10.91 -23.40
CA GLY A 74 20.59 10.22 -22.31
C GLY A 74 20.77 11.06 -21.04
N ARG A 75 20.23 12.28 -20.98
CA ARG A 75 20.27 13.11 -19.76
C ARG A 75 19.12 12.74 -18.83
N THR A 76 19.36 12.86 -17.53
CA THR A 76 18.32 12.64 -16.51
C THR A 76 17.24 13.72 -16.62
N VAL A 77 15.98 13.30 -16.70
CA VAL A 77 14.78 14.13 -16.62
C VAL A 77 14.11 13.85 -15.27
N ILE A 78 13.74 14.91 -14.55
CA ILE A 78 13.09 14.83 -13.24
C ILE A 78 11.74 15.54 -13.35
N THR A 79 10.67 14.83 -12.98
CA THR A 79 9.30 15.35 -13.02
C THR A 79 8.66 15.18 -11.65
N ASP A 80 8.23 16.29 -11.05
CA ASP A 80 7.40 16.30 -9.84
C ASP A 80 5.93 16.21 -10.23
N GLY A 81 5.14 15.54 -9.39
CA GLY A 81 3.69 15.55 -9.51
C GLY A 81 3.08 14.18 -9.27
N PRO A 82 1.75 14.07 -9.38
CA PRO A 82 1.10 12.78 -9.31
C PRO A 82 1.64 11.89 -10.43
N TYR A 83 1.42 10.59 -10.27
CA TYR A 83 1.48 9.69 -11.41
C TYR A 83 0.64 10.27 -12.56
N GLY A 84 0.97 9.92 -13.81
CA GLY A 84 0.21 10.34 -15.00
C GLY A 84 -1.25 9.87 -14.96
N GLU A 85 -1.92 9.70 -16.09
CA GLU A 85 -3.33 9.27 -16.15
C GLU A 85 -3.65 7.87 -15.51
N THR A 86 -2.71 7.27 -14.78
CA THR A 86 -2.94 6.06 -13.99
C THR A 86 -3.94 6.33 -12.88
N LYS A 87 -5.05 5.58 -12.91
CA LYS A 87 -6.10 5.67 -11.90
C LYS A 87 -5.67 5.08 -10.55
N GLU A 88 -4.83 4.05 -10.54
CA GLU A 88 -4.49 3.28 -9.33
C GLU A 88 -2.97 3.23 -9.15
N VAL A 89 -2.49 3.57 -7.96
CA VAL A 89 -1.06 3.64 -7.60
C VAL A 89 -0.82 2.92 -6.28
N LEU A 90 0.44 2.61 -5.98
CA LEU A 90 0.81 1.97 -4.72
C LEU A 90 0.49 2.91 -3.54
N ALA A 91 -0.38 2.47 -2.64
CA ALA A 91 -0.78 3.21 -1.44
C ALA A 91 -0.06 2.71 -0.17
N GLY A 92 0.43 1.47 -0.19
CA GLY A 92 1.16 0.88 0.93
C GLY A 92 1.67 -0.52 0.62
N TYR A 93 2.60 -1.00 1.44
CA TYR A 93 3.17 -2.33 1.29
C TYR A 93 3.52 -2.99 2.62
N TRP A 94 3.66 -4.32 2.57
CA TRP A 94 4.35 -5.15 3.55
C TRP A 94 5.37 -6.03 2.83
N VAL A 95 6.57 -6.12 3.39
CA VAL A 95 7.54 -7.18 3.08
C VAL A 95 7.42 -8.22 4.19
N LEU A 96 7.02 -9.42 3.80
CA LEU A 96 6.73 -10.51 4.73
C LEU A 96 7.67 -11.69 4.46
N ASP A 97 8.23 -12.27 5.51
CA ASP A 97 8.93 -13.57 5.44
C ASP A 97 8.02 -14.66 6.01
N CYS A 98 7.32 -15.32 5.11
CA CYS A 98 6.32 -16.33 5.45
C CYS A 98 6.75 -17.71 4.96
N VAL A 99 6.22 -18.73 5.63
CA VAL A 99 6.49 -20.13 5.29
C VAL A 99 5.85 -20.56 3.96
N SER A 100 4.80 -19.87 3.49
CA SER A 100 4.12 -20.20 2.23
C SER A 100 3.28 -19.05 1.67
N MET A 101 2.78 -19.23 0.42
CA MET A 101 1.86 -18.30 -0.23
C MET A 101 0.50 -18.24 0.48
N GLU A 102 0.04 -19.37 0.99
CA GLU A 102 -1.21 -19.49 1.74
C GLU A 102 -1.16 -18.63 3.00
N ARG A 103 -0.04 -18.64 3.73
CA ARG A 103 0.12 -17.81 4.91
C ARG A 103 0.07 -16.32 4.59
N VAL A 104 0.71 -15.87 3.52
CA VAL A 104 0.61 -14.47 3.08
C VAL A 104 -0.80 -14.12 2.64
N THR A 105 -1.53 -15.07 2.06
CA THR A 105 -2.93 -14.88 1.67
C THR A 105 -3.84 -14.72 2.89
N GLU A 106 -3.60 -15.47 3.97
CA GLU A 106 -4.31 -15.27 5.26
C GLU A 106 -4.03 -13.88 5.83
N ILE A 107 -2.78 -13.43 5.78
CA ILE A 107 -2.40 -12.08 6.22
C ILE A 107 -3.10 -11.01 5.36
N ALA A 108 -3.14 -11.20 4.04
CA ALA A 108 -3.85 -10.29 3.13
C ALA A 108 -5.36 -10.21 3.43
N ALA A 109 -5.99 -11.32 3.82
CA ALA A 109 -7.39 -11.32 4.26
C ALA A 109 -7.59 -10.47 5.52
N ARG A 110 -6.69 -10.58 6.51
CA ARG A 110 -6.71 -9.74 7.72
C ARG A 110 -6.52 -8.25 7.41
N VAL A 111 -5.77 -7.92 6.37
CA VAL A 111 -5.65 -6.54 5.88
C VAL A 111 -7.01 -6.04 5.34
N LEU A 112 -7.71 -6.86 4.56
CA LEU A 112 -9.03 -6.53 4.00
C LEU A 112 -10.15 -6.44 5.04
N GLU A 113 -9.97 -7.04 6.22
CA GLU A 113 -10.89 -6.92 7.36
C GLU A 113 -10.81 -5.54 8.05
N CYS A 114 -9.84 -4.69 7.67
CA CYS A 114 -9.71 -3.35 8.23
C CYS A 114 -11.02 -2.55 8.08
N PRO A 115 -11.60 -2.04 9.18
CA PRO A 115 -12.78 -1.20 9.08
C PRO A 115 -12.50 0.06 8.27
N VAL A 116 -13.35 0.33 7.28
CA VAL A 116 -13.33 1.54 6.44
C VAL A 116 -14.74 2.13 6.35
N PRO A 117 -14.88 3.44 6.06
CA PRO A 117 -16.19 4.06 5.89
C PRO A 117 -17.03 3.33 4.83
N ALA A 118 -18.34 3.26 5.06
CA ALA A 118 -19.27 2.68 4.09
C ALA A 118 -19.19 3.40 2.74
N GLY A 119 -19.07 2.64 1.65
CA GLY A 119 -18.89 3.20 0.30
C GLY A 119 -17.43 3.44 -0.10
N THR A 120 -16.47 3.19 0.80
CA THR A 120 -15.04 3.18 0.42
C THR A 120 -14.77 2.03 -0.54
N LYS A 121 -14.15 2.33 -1.69
CA LYS A 121 -13.72 1.30 -2.64
C LYS A 121 -12.62 0.44 -2.01
N GLN A 122 -12.77 -0.88 -2.10
CA GLN A 122 -11.72 -1.82 -1.71
C GLN A 122 -10.96 -2.28 -2.96
N TYR A 123 -9.64 -2.25 -2.88
CA TYR A 123 -8.74 -2.72 -3.92
C TYR A 123 -8.22 -4.11 -3.59
N PRO A 124 -7.95 -4.96 -4.60
CA PRO A 124 -7.30 -6.23 -4.35
C PRO A 124 -5.89 -6.00 -3.77
N LEU A 125 -5.53 -6.83 -2.80
CA LEU A 125 -4.16 -6.91 -2.32
C LEU A 125 -3.35 -7.76 -3.30
N VAL A 126 -2.23 -7.22 -3.78
CA VAL A 126 -1.36 -7.89 -4.73
C VAL A 126 -0.19 -8.54 -3.99
N ILE A 127 -0.10 -9.87 -4.05
CA ILE A 127 1.00 -10.65 -3.46
C ILE A 127 2.02 -11.01 -4.56
N ARG A 128 3.30 -10.71 -4.33
CA ARG A 128 4.40 -11.08 -5.22
C ARG A 128 5.52 -11.77 -4.45
N PRO A 129 5.94 -12.99 -4.83
CA PRO A 129 7.19 -13.56 -4.32
C PRO A 129 8.38 -12.67 -4.67
N MET A 130 9.31 -12.54 -3.74
CA MET A 130 10.59 -11.85 -3.96
C MET A 130 11.67 -12.89 -4.22
N PHE A 131 12.59 -12.59 -5.14
CA PHE A 131 13.82 -13.37 -5.26
C PHE A 131 14.65 -13.20 -3.99
N ASP A 132 15.26 -14.28 -3.51
CA ASP A 132 16.26 -14.17 -2.46
C ASP A 132 17.45 -13.37 -2.99
N ALA A 133 17.97 -12.45 -2.19
CA ALA A 133 19.03 -11.50 -2.57
C ALA A 133 20.37 -12.15 -2.98
N GLY A 134 20.45 -13.49 -3.02
CA GLY A 134 21.60 -14.27 -3.47
C GLY A 134 21.28 -15.37 -4.48
N GLY A 135 20.11 -15.33 -5.15
CA GLY A 135 19.77 -16.29 -6.21
C GLY A 135 20.45 -15.93 -7.53
N ASP A 136 21.30 -16.84 -8.03
CA ASP A 136 21.93 -16.77 -9.35
C ASP A 136 20.90 -16.46 -10.44
N VAL A 137 21.20 -15.43 -11.24
CA VAL A 137 20.57 -15.18 -12.55
C VAL A 137 21.27 -16.01 -13.60
#